data_AF-A0A2T4UUJ1-F1
#
_entry.id   AF-A0A2T4UUJ1-F1
#
_cell.length_a   1.000
_cell.length_b   1.000
_cell.length_c   1.000
_cell.angle_alpha   90.00
_cell.angle_beta   90.00
_cell.angle_gamma   90.00
#
_symmetry.space_group_name_H-M   'P 1'
#
loop_
_entity.id
_entity.type
_entity.pdbx_description
1 polymer ?
#
loop_
_entity_poly.entity_id
_entity_poly.type
_entity_poly.pdbx_seq_one_letter_code
_entity_poly.pdbx_strand_id
1 'polypeptide(L)'
;MDTYDRAKAMTAFLQVFGSETDPRTFAAEFEDSFFGEYPSVRTALDEHIDGLGWRTALTKFHQEQGIADHDLRWNYESVEIQFREIFDIVHHADRVYVFHK
;
A
#
# COMPACT_ATOMS: atom_id res chain seq x y z
N MET A 1 13.08 -11.92 -6.65
CA MET A 1 13.23 -10.70 -5.84
C MET A 1 13.15 -9.57 -6.84
N ASP A 2 11.94 -9.06 -7.08
CA ASP A 2 11.73 -7.98 -8.05
C ASP A 2 12.53 -6.77 -7.59
N THR A 3 13.43 -6.34 -8.45
CA THR A 3 14.35 -5.24 -8.19
C THR A 3 13.57 -3.98 -8.54
N TYR A 4 12.94 -3.36 -7.55
CA TYR A 4 12.32 -2.05 -7.74
C TYR A 4 13.40 -1.02 -8.12
N ASP A 5 13.00 0.04 -8.81
CA ASP A 5 13.93 1.11 -9.14
C ASP A 5 14.18 1.96 -7.89
N ARG A 6 15.26 1.62 -7.17
CA ARG A 6 15.64 2.28 -5.91
C ARG A 6 15.80 3.80 -6.06
N ALA A 7 16.24 4.29 -7.21
CA ALA A 7 16.39 5.73 -7.42
C ALA A 7 15.02 6.42 -7.49
N LYS A 8 14.05 5.81 -8.18
CA LYS A 8 12.66 6.30 -8.19
C LYS A 8 11.99 6.19 -6.83
N ALA A 9 12.15 5.07 -6.14
CA ALA A 9 11.60 4.86 -4.80
C ALA A 9 12.14 5.88 -3.79
N MET A 10 13.46 6.15 -3.81
CA MET A 10 14.07 7.19 -2.99
C MET A 10 13.53 8.60 -3.34
N THR A 11 13.32 8.89 -4.63
CA THR A 11 12.75 10.18 -5.05
C THR A 11 11.30 10.35 -4.58
N ALA A 12 10.52 9.27 -4.55
CA ALA A 12 9.19 9.26 -3.99
C ALA A 12 9.22 9.43 -2.46
N PHE A 13 10.12 8.73 -1.76
CA PHE A 13 10.33 8.84 -0.33
C PHE A 13 10.62 10.28 0.11
N LEU A 14 11.47 11.00 -0.61
CA LEU A 14 11.79 12.40 -0.27
C LEU A 14 10.59 13.36 -0.37
N GLN A 15 9.45 12.94 -0.95
CA GLN A 15 8.22 13.75 -1.01
C GLN A 15 7.36 13.65 0.24
N VAL A 16 7.53 12.60 1.06
CA VAL A 16 6.78 12.43 2.31
C VAL A 16 7.52 12.99 3.52
N PHE A 17 8.82 13.28 3.37
CA PHE A 17 9.64 13.85 4.43
C PHE A 17 9.48 15.37 4.57
N GLY A 18 9.37 15.83 5.81
CA GLY A 18 9.40 17.25 6.16
C GLY A 18 10.78 17.86 5.95
N SER A 19 10.83 19.16 5.68
CA SER A 19 12.07 19.92 5.43
C SER A 19 13.07 19.95 6.60
N GLU A 20 12.69 19.44 7.77
CA GLU A 20 13.49 19.45 9.00
C GLU A 20 14.25 18.14 9.25
N THR A 21 14.00 17.08 8.47
CA THR A 21 14.64 15.77 8.69
C THR A 21 16.11 15.79 8.27
N ASP A 22 16.97 15.18 9.09
CA ASP A 22 18.41 15.09 8.85
C ASP A 22 18.70 14.24 7.60
N PRO A 23 19.31 14.81 6.54
CA PRO A 23 19.59 14.04 5.32
C PRO A 23 20.48 12.81 5.52
N ARG A 24 21.20 12.74 6.65
CA ARG A 24 22.04 11.59 7.01
C ARG A 24 21.23 10.36 7.42
N THR A 25 19.95 10.51 7.77
CA THR A 25 19.08 9.40 8.20
C THR A 25 18.22 8.84 7.07
N PHE A 26 18.05 9.57 5.97
CA PHE A 26 17.18 9.20 4.84
C PHE A 26 17.38 7.79 4.31
N ALA A 27 18.64 7.33 4.19
CA ALA A 27 18.91 6.00 3.67
C ALA A 27 18.38 4.89 4.60
N ALA A 28 18.50 5.07 5.92
CA ALA A 28 18.02 4.10 6.89
C ALA A 28 16.49 4.17 7.00
N GLU A 29 15.93 5.38 7.10
CA GLU A 29 14.48 5.59 7.17
C GLU A 29 13.77 5.10 5.91
N PHE A 30 14.39 5.20 4.73
CA PHE A 30 13.87 4.60 3.51
C PHE A 30 13.76 3.08 3.62
N GLU A 31 14.82 2.40 4.07
CA GLU A 31 14.79 0.93 4.19
C GLU A 31 13.78 0.47 5.24
N ASP A 32 13.65 1.21 6.34
CA ASP A 32 12.73 0.87 7.42
C ASP A 32 11.26 1.14 7.06
N SER A 33 11.00 2.15 6.23
CA SER A 33 9.64 2.54 5.85
C SER A 33 9.15 1.94 4.53
N PHE A 34 10.04 1.59 3.60
CA PHE A 34 9.63 1.16 2.26
C PHE A 34 8.81 -0.12 2.33
N PHE A 35 7.52 0.00 1.97
CA PHE A 35 6.60 -1.12 1.98
C PHE A 35 6.53 -1.79 0.61
N GLY A 36 6.43 -1.00 -0.46
CA GLY A 36 6.37 -1.57 -1.81
C GLY A 36 6.20 -0.56 -2.94
N GLU A 37 6.38 -1.08 -4.16
CA GLU A 37 6.14 -0.39 -5.43
C GLU A 37 5.00 -1.10 -6.18
N TYR A 38 4.01 -0.33 -6.64
CA TYR A 38 2.81 -0.84 -7.27
C TYR A 38 2.48 -0.09 -8.57
N PRO A 39 1.83 -0.74 -9.55
CA PRO A 39 1.33 -0.06 -10.74
C PRO A 39 0.22 0.95 -10.45
N SER A 40 -0.51 0.79 -9.34
CA SER A 40 -1.61 1.66 -8.95
C SER A 40 -1.92 1.51 -7.45
N VAL A 41 -2.61 2.50 -6.88
CA VAL A 41 -3.13 2.43 -5.50
C VAL A 41 -4.02 1.21 -5.35
N ARG A 42 -4.85 0.93 -6.36
CA ARG A 42 -5.73 -0.22 -6.37
C ARG A 42 -4.98 -1.54 -6.16
N THR A 43 -3.86 -1.72 -6.86
CA THR A 43 -3.01 -2.91 -6.70
C THR A 43 -2.44 -3.02 -5.29
N ALA A 44 -2.00 -1.90 -4.71
CA ALA A 44 -1.51 -1.87 -3.33
C ALA A 44 -2.61 -2.26 -2.32
N LEU A 45 -3.84 -1.76 -2.51
CA LEU A 45 -4.99 -2.11 -1.65
C LEU A 45 -5.39 -3.58 -1.80
N ASP A 46 -5.38 -4.11 -3.03
CA ASP A 46 -5.67 -5.53 -3.27
C ASP A 46 -4.64 -6.43 -2.56
N GLU A 47 -3.35 -6.10 -2.63
CA GLU A 47 -2.30 -6.83 -1.91
C GLU A 47 -2.44 -6.69 -0.38
N HIS A 48 -2.84 -5.51 0.11
CA HIS A 48 -3.09 -5.31 1.54
C HIS A 48 -4.27 -6.15 2.05
N ILE A 49 -5.39 -6.16 1.31
CA ILE A 49 -6.56 -6.99 1.62
C ILE A 49 -6.16 -8.47 1.67
N ASP A 50 -5.36 -8.92 0.71
CA ASP A 50 -4.91 -10.30 0.62
C ASP A 50 -3.93 -10.65 1.74
N GLY A 51 -2.99 -9.76 2.06
CA GLY A 51 -2.03 -9.90 3.15
C GLY A 51 -2.68 -9.98 4.53
N LEU A 52 -3.80 -9.31 4.73
CA LEU A 52 -4.62 -9.43 5.96
C LEU A 52 -5.51 -10.68 5.98
N GLY A 53 -5.54 -11.47 4.90
CA GLY A 53 -6.40 -12.64 4.77
C GLY A 53 -7.89 -12.30 4.62
N TRP A 54 -8.23 -11.03 4.39
CA TRP A 54 -9.61 -10.55 4.34
C TRP A 54 -10.38 -11.13 3.16
N ARG A 55 -9.73 -11.29 2.01
CA ARG A 55 -10.35 -11.94 0.84
C ARG A 55 -10.78 -13.38 1.17
N THR A 56 -9.90 -14.15 1.82
CA THR A 56 -10.19 -15.52 2.23
C THR A 56 -11.32 -15.57 3.25
N ALA A 57 -11.32 -14.67 4.24
CA ALA A 57 -12.38 -14.57 5.24
C ALA A 57 -13.74 -14.25 4.61
N LEU A 58 -13.78 -13.33 3.65
CA LEU A 58 -15.01 -12.96 2.93
C LEU A 58 -15.54 -14.11 2.08
N THR A 59 -14.67 -14.81 1.34
CA THR A 59 -15.05 -15.99 0.56
C THR A 59 -15.65 -17.09 1.45
N LYS A 60 -15.06 -17.34 2.62
CA LYS A 60 -15.60 -18.30 3.58
C LYS A 60 -16.99 -17.88 4.09
N PHE A 61 -17.16 -16.60 4.40
CA PHE A 61 -18.44 -16.05 4.84
C PHE A 61 -19.54 -16.21 3.75
N HIS A 62 -19.23 -15.97 2.48
CA HIS A 62 -20.17 -16.20 1.37
C HIS A 62 -20.67 -17.64 1.35
N GLN A 63 -19.75 -18.60 1.44
CA GLN A 63 -20.06 -20.03 1.43
C GLN A 63 -20.94 -20.43 2.62
N GLU A 64 -20.67 -19.90 3.80
CA GLU A 64 -21.42 -20.20 5.02
C GLU A 64 -22.83 -19.61 5.02
N GLN A 65 -23.02 -18.44 4.42
CA GLN A 65 -24.31 -17.73 4.42
C GLN A 65 -25.13 -17.93 3.15
N GLY A 66 -24.60 -18.64 2.14
CA GLY A 66 -25.26 -18.81 0.85
C GLY A 66 -25.46 -17.50 0.08
N ILE A 67 -24.59 -16.51 0.32
CA ILE A 67 -24.62 -15.21 -0.36
C ILE A 67 -23.93 -15.37 -1.72
N ALA A 68 -24.53 -14.81 -2.77
CA ALA A 68 -23.90 -14.86 -4.09
C ALA A 68 -22.70 -13.90 -4.15
N ASP A 69 -21.65 -14.28 -4.88
CA ASP A 69 -20.39 -13.51 -4.94
C ASP A 69 -20.55 -12.07 -5.45
N HIS A 70 -21.65 -11.76 -6.12
CA HIS A 70 -21.91 -10.41 -6.65
C HIS A 70 -22.59 -9.47 -5.65
N ASP A 71 -23.13 -10.01 -4.55
CA ASP A 71 -23.91 -9.26 -3.55
C ASP A 71 -23.03 -8.52 -2.55
N LEU A 72 -21.80 -8.97 -2.36
CA LEU A 72 -20.83 -8.38 -1.46
C LEU A 72 -19.59 -7.94 -2.24
N ARG A 73 -19.24 -6.66 -2.08
CA ARG A 73 -18.11 -6.05 -2.75
C ARG A 73 -17.31 -5.24 -1.74
N TRP A 74 -15.99 -5.26 -1.90
CA TRP A 74 -15.11 -4.39 -1.15
C TRP A 74 -15.43 -2.92 -1.45
N ASN A 75 -15.63 -2.14 -0.38
CA ASN A 75 -15.64 -0.69 -0.47
C ASN A 75 -14.18 -0.19 -0.46
N TYR A 76 -13.58 -0.08 -1.65
CA TYR A 76 -12.18 0.32 -1.78
C TYR A 76 -11.90 1.74 -1.31
N GLU A 77 -12.90 2.63 -1.34
CA GLU A 77 -12.74 3.98 -0.80
C GLU A 77 -12.52 3.94 0.72
N SER A 78 -13.33 3.16 1.44
CA SER A 78 -13.13 2.98 2.89
C SER A 78 -11.83 2.26 3.23
N VAL A 79 -11.44 1.26 2.44
CA VAL A 79 -10.15 0.58 2.62
C VAL A 79 -9.00 1.56 2.38
N GLU A 80 -9.07 2.39 1.34
CA GLU A 80 -8.04 3.39 1.06
C GLU A 80 -7.89 4.41 2.18
N ILE A 81 -9.01 4.90 2.75
CA ILE A 81 -8.98 5.82 3.89
C ILE A 81 -8.20 5.19 5.05
N GLN A 82 -8.51 3.93 5.41
CA GLN A 82 -7.80 3.23 6.49
C GLN A 82 -6.34 2.95 6.14
N PHE A 83 -6.07 2.60 4.88
CA PHE A 83 -4.71 2.35 4.41
C PHE A 83 -3.83 3.61 4.54
N ARG A 84 -4.38 4.79 4.21
CA ARG A 84 -3.70 6.09 4.34
C ARG A 84 -3.49 6.55 5.79
N GLU A 85 -4.12 5.92 6.77
CA GLU A 85 -3.81 6.18 8.19
C GLU A 85 -2.46 5.58 8.57
N ILE A 86 -2.14 4.41 8.01
CA ILE A 86 -0.95 3.61 8.35
C ILE A 86 0.22 3.89 7.40
N PHE A 87 -0.09 4.21 6.16
CA PHE A 87 0.88 4.35 5.09
C PHE A 87 0.81 5.72 4.42
N ASP A 88 1.96 6.21 3.99
CA ASP A 88 2.04 7.26 2.98
C ASP A 88 2.05 6.65 1.57
N ILE A 89 1.26 7.25 0.68
CA ILE A 89 1.11 6.81 -0.71
C ILE A 89 1.60 7.93 -1.62
N VAL A 90 2.67 7.67 -2.36
CA VAL A 90 3.29 8.63 -3.27
C VAL A 90 3.14 8.18 -4.71
N HIS A 91 2.53 9.03 -5.52
CA HIS A 91 2.51 8.85 -6.97
C HIS A 91 3.78 9.45 -7.57
N HIS A 92 4.64 8.63 -8.18
CA HIS A 92 5.85 9.10 -8.83
C HIS A 92 6.13 8.32 -10.12
N ALA A 93 6.40 9.06 -11.20
CA ALA A 93 6.49 8.53 -12.56
C ALA A 93 5.22 7.73 -12.93
N ASP A 94 5.38 6.46 -13.31
CA ASP A 94 4.32 5.53 -13.72
C ASP A 94 3.87 4.59 -12.58
N ARG A 95 4.27 4.87 -11.34
CA ARG A 95 4.16 3.95 -10.20
C ARG A 95 3.60 4.63 -8.95
N VAL A 96 3.17 3.79 -8.02
CA VAL A 96 2.74 4.13 -6.68
C VAL A 96 3.73 3.51 -5.69
N TYR A 97 4.32 4.35 -4.85
CA TYR A 97 5.24 3.93 -3.80
C TYR A 97 4.53 4.06 -2.46
N VAL A 98 4.66 3.04 -1.63
CA VAL A 98 4.02 2.98 -0.32
C VAL A 98 5.10 2.91 0.75
N PHE A 99 4.94 3.74 1.78
CA PHE A 99 5.85 3.82 2.93
C PHE A 99 5.05 3.71 4.23
N HIS A 100 5.59 3.00 5.20
CA HIS A 100 5.12 3.11 6.58
C HIS A 100 5.37 4.52 7.11
N LYS A 101 4.39 5.06 7.83
CA LYS A 101 4.56 6.32 8.58
C LYS A 101 5.41 6.15 9.82
#